data_AF-A0A2V7HRP4-F1
#
_entry.id   AF-A0A2V7HRP4-F1
#
_cell.length_a   1.000
_cell.length_b   1.000
_cell.length_c   1.000
_cell.angle_alpha   90.00
_cell.angle_beta   90.00
_cell.angle_gamma   90.00
#
_symmetry.space_group_name_H-M   'P 1'
#
loop_
_entity.id
_entity.type
_entity.pdbx_description
1 polymer ?
#
loop_
_entity_poly.entity_id
_entity_poly.type
_entity_poly.pdbx_seq_one_letter_code
_entity_poly.pdbx_strand_id
1 'polypeptide(L)'
;TKYLIEIGFSPASAAWALGLVSLAGIPGQIALGHLSDRIGREWVWTVGSLGFALCYLTLLLLHHTPTPPLLYLMVVSQGMLGYGLTSVVGAIPAEIFQGPHYGTIFGTLMLSSIAGGATGPWVTGALHDVTGSYTLAFWIAVGC
;
A
#
# COMPACT_ATOMS: atom_id res chain seq x y z
N THR A 1 12.32 5.07 -0.12
CA THR A 1 13.28 6.09 0.36
C THR A 1 13.83 6.93 -0.77
N LYS A 2 14.41 6.33 -1.82
CA LYS A 2 15.08 7.03 -2.94
C LYS A 2 14.25 8.19 -3.51
N TYR A 3 12.98 7.93 -3.86
CA TYR A 3 12.06 8.96 -4.35
C TYR A 3 11.97 10.21 -3.45
N LEU A 4 11.78 10.03 -2.13
CA LEU A 4 11.67 11.15 -1.19
C LEU A 4 12.95 11.99 -1.13
N ILE A 5 14.11 11.33 -1.27
CA ILE A 5 15.41 12.01 -1.30
C ILE A 5 15.55 12.82 -2.60
N GLU A 6 15.14 12.26 -3.74
CA GLU A 6 15.18 12.94 -5.03
C GLU A 6 14.32 14.21 -5.09
N ILE A 7 13.17 14.22 -4.40
CA ILE A 7 12.30 15.40 -4.31
C ILE A 7 12.71 16.39 -3.20
N GLY A 8 13.84 16.16 -2.51
CA GLY A 8 14.45 17.13 -1.59
C GLY A 8 14.31 16.84 -0.09
N PHE A 9 13.77 15.70 0.33
CA PHE A 9 13.79 15.31 1.75
C PHE A 9 15.16 14.76 2.17
N SER A 10 15.50 14.92 3.45
CA SER A 10 16.73 14.31 3.98
C SER A 10 16.59 12.77 4.05
N PRO A 11 17.69 12.02 3.95
CA PRO A 11 17.66 10.57 4.12
C PRO A 11 17.04 10.14 5.46
N ALA A 12 17.26 10.92 6.52
CA ALA A 12 16.70 10.68 7.83
C ALA A 12 15.17 10.83 7.84
N SER A 13 14.61 11.89 7.25
CA SER A 13 13.15 12.05 7.20
C SER A 13 12.48 11.03 6.30
N ALA A 14 13.11 10.65 5.18
CA ALA A 14 12.63 9.58 4.32
C ALA A 14 12.59 8.22 5.03
N ALA A 15 13.62 7.91 5.83
CA ALA A 15 13.66 6.70 6.64
C ALA A 15 12.60 6.72 7.75
N TRP A 16 12.45 7.85 8.45
CA TRP A 16 11.42 8.03 9.46
C TRP A 16 10.00 7.87 8.90
N ALA A 17 9.71 8.45 7.74
CA ALA A 17 8.40 8.31 7.10
C ALA A 17 8.06 6.83 6.82
N LEU A 18 9.02 6.06 6.31
CA LEU A 18 8.84 4.62 6.08
C LEU A 18 8.64 3.82 7.38
N GLY A 19 9.38 4.16 8.44
CA GLY A 19 9.15 3.56 9.76
C GLY A 19 7.76 3.89 10.32
N LEU A 20 7.34 5.15 10.19
CA LEU A 20 6.03 5.62 10.65
C LEU A 20 4.87 4.98 9.89
N VAL A 21 5.02 4.70 8.58
CA VAL A 21 4.01 3.93 7.83
C VAL A 21 3.75 2.58 8.50
N SER A 22 4.82 1.85 8.82
CA SER A 22 4.71 0.53 9.47
C SER A 22 4.09 0.63 10.86
N LEU A 23 4.47 1.63 11.65
CA LEU A 23 3.90 1.86 12.98
C LEU A 23 2.43 2.26 12.91
N ALA A 24 2.05 3.15 11.99
CA ALA A 24 0.66 3.56 11.75
C ALA A 24 -0.19 2.40 11.21
N GLY A 25 0.44 1.43 10.55
CA GLY A 25 -0.19 0.21 10.07
C GLY A 25 -0.76 -0.69 11.16
N ILE A 26 -0.16 -0.71 12.35
CA ILE A 26 -0.61 -1.57 13.46
C ILE A 26 -2.03 -1.20 13.91
N PRO A 27 -2.31 0.06 14.35
CA PRO A 27 -3.67 0.43 14.73
C PRO A 27 -4.64 0.39 13.56
N GLY A 28 -4.19 0.69 12.33
CA GLY A 28 -5.00 0.59 11.12
C GLY A 28 -5.53 -0.83 10.89
N GLN A 29 -4.64 -1.83 10.94
CA GLN A 29 -5.00 -3.25 10.80
C GLN A 29 -5.95 -3.73 11.90
N ILE A 30 -5.74 -3.33 13.14
CA ILE A 30 -6.60 -3.70 14.27
C ILE A 30 -8.00 -3.07 14.09
N ALA A 31 -8.05 -1.76 13.82
CA ALA A 31 -9.31 -1.04 13.69
C ALA A 31 -10.11 -1.50 12.47
N LEU A 32 -9.46 -1.62 11.31
CA LEU A 32 -10.12 -2.05 10.07
C LEU A 32 -10.44 -3.55 10.09
N GLY A 33 -9.61 -4.38 10.71
CA GLY A 33 -9.93 -5.79 10.94
C GLY A 33 -11.19 -5.94 11.78
N HIS A 34 -11.26 -5.27 12.94
CA HIS A 34 -12.44 -5.27 13.81
C HIS A 34 -13.68 -4.69 13.13
N LEU A 35 -13.50 -3.66 12.29
CA LEU A 35 -14.58 -3.08 11.51
C LEU A 35 -15.07 -4.04 10.42
N SER A 36 -14.16 -4.82 9.80
CA SER A 36 -14.48 -5.76 8.71
C SER A 36 -15.49 -6.81 9.14
N ASP A 37 -15.42 -7.26 10.38
CA ASP A 37 -16.35 -8.24 10.96
C ASP A 37 -17.77 -7.68 11.14
N ARG A 38 -17.93 -6.34 11.12
CA ARG A 38 -19.22 -5.66 11.36
C ARG A 38 -19.87 -5.12 10.09
N ILE A 39 -19.09 -4.53 9.20
CA ILE A 39 -19.60 -3.87 7.98
C ILE A 39 -19.41 -4.74 6.73
N GLY A 40 -18.70 -5.85 6.85
CA GLY A 40 -18.34 -6.71 5.72
C GLY A 40 -16.92 -6.45 5.21
N ARG A 41 -16.30 -7.51 4.72
CA ARG A 41 -14.88 -7.52 4.30
C ARG A 41 -14.63 -6.76 3.01
N GLU A 42 -15.62 -6.70 2.12
CA GLU A 42 -15.56 -5.96 0.85
C GLU A 42 -15.39 -4.45 1.07
N TRP A 43 -16.03 -3.89 2.10
CA TRP A 43 -15.88 -2.48 2.44
C TRP A 43 -14.48 -2.16 2.93
N VAL A 44 -13.91 -3.01 3.79
CA VAL A 44 -12.54 -2.82 4.27
C VAL A 44 -11.53 -3.01 3.16
N TRP A 45 -11.79 -3.94 2.23
CA TRP A 45 -11.01 -4.05 1.00
C TRP A 45 -11.02 -2.74 0.21
N THR A 46 -12.21 -2.17 -0.01
CA THR A 46 -12.38 -0.91 -0.75
C THR A 46 -11.66 0.26 -0.06
N VAL A 47 -11.80 0.41 1.27
CA VAL A 47 -11.12 1.46 2.03
C VAL A 47 -9.61 1.29 1.97
N GLY A 48 -9.11 0.06 2.06
CA GLY A 48 -7.68 -0.22 1.94
C GLY A 48 -7.11 0.13 0.56
N SER A 49 -7.81 -0.26 -0.51
CA SER A 49 -7.46 0.13 -1.89
C SER A 49 -7.47 1.64 -2.08
N LEU A 50 -8.49 2.34 -1.55
CA LEU A 50 -8.53 3.81 -1.56
C LEU A 50 -7.36 4.43 -0.78
N GLY A 51 -6.93 3.80 0.32
CA GLY A 51 -5.75 4.20 1.08
C GLY A 51 -4.47 4.15 0.24
N PHE A 52 -4.27 3.08 -0.53
CA PHE A 52 -3.15 2.97 -1.47
C PHE A 52 -3.23 4.01 -2.60
N ALA A 53 -4.40 4.16 -3.23
CA ALA A 53 -4.60 5.18 -4.26
C ALA A 53 -4.31 6.59 -3.73
N LEU A 54 -4.80 6.93 -2.55
CA LEU A 54 -4.53 8.21 -1.90
C LEU A 54 -3.04 8.40 -1.58
N CYS A 55 -2.35 7.35 -1.16
CA CYS A 55 -0.90 7.40 -0.95
C CYS A 55 -0.17 7.75 -2.26
N TYR A 56 -0.47 7.05 -3.37
CA TYR A 56 0.17 7.32 -4.66
C TYR A 56 -0.16 8.72 -5.21
N LEU A 57 -1.41 9.18 -5.07
CA LEU A 57 -1.80 10.55 -5.40
C LEU A 57 -1.04 11.58 -4.55
N THR A 58 -0.84 11.29 -3.26
CA THR A 58 -0.07 12.16 -2.37
C THR A 58 1.41 12.18 -2.76
N LEU A 59 1.98 11.04 -3.18
CA LEU A 59 3.34 10.97 -3.72
C LEU A 59 3.49 11.83 -4.98
N LEU A 60 2.49 11.83 -5.87
CA LEU A 60 2.46 12.72 -7.05
C LEU A 60 2.41 14.21 -6.66
N LEU A 61 1.62 14.58 -5.64
CA LEU A 61 1.58 15.96 -5.12
C LEU A 61 2.89 16.39 -4.45
N LEU A 62 3.54 15.47 -3.73
CA LEU A 62 4.86 15.66 -3.13
C LEU A 62 5.94 15.96 -4.17
N HIS A 63 5.81 15.44 -5.40
CA HIS A 63 6.72 15.76 -6.50
C HIS A 63 6.77 17.25 -6.81
N HIS A 64 5.60 17.91 -6.78
CA HIS A 64 5.47 19.34 -7.09
C HIS A 64 5.66 20.23 -5.85
N THR A 65 5.24 19.73 -4.69
CA THR A 65 5.19 20.49 -3.43
C THR A 65 5.71 19.64 -2.27
N PRO A 66 7.04 19.54 -2.08
CA PRO A 66 7.62 18.69 -1.05
C PRO A 66 7.44 19.31 0.35
N THR A 67 6.27 19.08 0.95
CA THR A 67 5.90 19.65 2.26
C THR A 67 5.72 18.56 3.32
N PRO A 68 6.12 18.82 4.59
CA PRO A 68 5.93 17.86 5.68
C PRO A 68 4.48 17.39 5.90
N PRO A 69 3.44 18.24 5.78
CA PRO A 69 2.05 17.79 5.90
C PRO A 69 1.66 16.73 4.87
N LEU A 70 2.10 16.88 3.61
CA LEU A 70 1.85 15.87 2.57
C LEU A 70 2.61 14.57 2.86
N LEU A 71 3.81 14.66 3.42
CA LEU A 71 4.55 13.48 3.86
C LEU A 71 3.79 12.71 4.94
N TYR A 72 3.21 13.40 5.93
CA TYR A 72 2.37 12.75 6.96
C TYR A 72 1.05 12.21 6.40
N LEU A 73 0.44 12.89 5.42
CA LEU A 73 -0.74 12.39 4.73
C LEU A 73 -0.45 11.07 4.00
N MET A 74 0.70 10.97 3.32
CA MET A 74 1.18 9.73 2.71
C MET A 74 1.36 8.64 3.77
N VAL A 75 1.98 8.96 4.91
CA VAL A 75 2.18 8.01 6.02
C VAL A 75 0.85 7.46 6.54
N VAL A 76 -0.12 8.33 6.79
CA VAL A 76 -1.42 7.97 7.36
C VAL A 76 -2.27 7.20 6.34
N SER A 77 -2.31 7.64 5.08
CA SER A 77 -3.08 6.97 4.02
C SER A 77 -2.57 5.55 3.78
N GLN A 78 -1.26 5.35 3.64
CA GLN A 78 -0.70 4.01 3.44
C GLN A 78 -0.77 3.17 4.72
N GLY A 79 -0.34 3.73 5.85
CA GLY A 79 -0.27 3.01 7.11
C GLY A 79 -1.66 2.66 7.64
N MET A 80 -2.47 3.67 7.97
CA MET A 80 -3.75 3.43 8.64
C MET A 80 -4.81 2.81 7.74
N LEU A 81 -4.83 3.17 6.44
CA LEU A 81 -5.86 2.69 5.52
C LEU A 81 -5.32 1.54 4.65
N GLY A 82 -4.23 1.77 3.91
CA GLY A 82 -3.67 0.80 2.97
C GLY A 82 -3.35 -0.55 3.62
N TYR A 83 -2.63 -0.55 4.74
CA TYR A 83 -2.32 -1.80 5.45
C TYR A 83 -3.55 -2.47 6.09
N GLY A 84 -4.71 -1.81 6.13
CA GLY A 84 -5.97 -2.48 6.46
C GLY A 84 -6.29 -3.67 5.56
N LEU A 85 -5.82 -3.70 4.30
CA LEU A 85 -6.01 -4.85 3.42
C LEU A 85 -5.43 -6.15 3.98
N THR A 86 -4.32 -6.07 4.73
CA THR A 86 -3.66 -7.28 5.24
C THR A 86 -4.46 -7.97 6.32
N SER A 87 -5.40 -7.27 6.99
CA SER A 87 -6.27 -7.89 7.99
C SER A 87 -7.37 -8.76 7.36
N VAL A 88 -7.80 -8.46 6.14
CA VAL A 88 -8.88 -9.16 5.44
C VAL A 88 -8.39 -10.16 4.38
N VAL A 89 -7.14 -10.07 3.93
CA VAL A 89 -6.59 -10.87 2.82
C VAL A 89 -6.68 -12.39 3.05
N GLY A 90 -6.52 -12.85 4.29
CA GLY A 90 -6.68 -14.26 4.65
C GLY A 90 -8.12 -14.63 4.96
N ALA A 91 -8.90 -13.67 5.48
CA ALA A 91 -10.24 -13.92 5.92
C ALA A 91 -11.18 -14.16 4.71
N ILE A 92 -11.11 -13.31 3.67
CA ILE A 92 -12.00 -13.39 2.49
C ILE A 92 -11.96 -14.78 1.82
N PRO A 93 -10.78 -15.34 1.44
CA PRO A 93 -10.74 -16.67 0.84
C PRO A 93 -11.20 -17.77 1.78
N ALA A 94 -10.98 -17.61 3.10
CA ALA A 94 -11.42 -18.57 4.10
C ALA A 94 -12.94 -18.63 4.23
N GLU A 95 -13.64 -17.50 4.04
CA GLU A 95 -15.11 -17.47 4.00
C GLU A 95 -15.66 -18.05 2.69
N ILE A 96 -15.03 -17.76 1.55
CA ILE A 96 -15.54 -18.17 0.24
C ILE A 96 -15.28 -19.66 -0.04
N PHE A 97 -14.08 -20.16 0.28
CA PHE A 97 -13.57 -21.46 -0.18
C PHE A 97 -13.37 -22.48 0.96
N GLN A 98 -14.25 -22.46 1.96
CA GLN A 98 -14.21 -23.42 3.07
C GLN A 98 -14.06 -24.86 2.56
N GLY A 99 -13.10 -25.62 3.11
CA GLY A 99 -12.95 -27.05 2.80
C GLY A 99 -11.51 -27.54 2.61
N PRO A 100 -11.33 -28.79 2.11
CA PRO A 100 -10.03 -29.48 2.04
C PRO A 100 -9.00 -28.80 1.13
N HIS A 101 -9.47 -28.07 0.11
CA HIS A 101 -8.63 -27.40 -0.88
C HIS A 101 -8.27 -25.96 -0.51
N TYR A 102 -8.76 -25.45 0.64
CA TYR A 102 -8.51 -24.08 1.09
C TYR A 102 -7.01 -23.73 1.09
N GLY A 103 -6.17 -24.63 1.60
CA GLY A 103 -4.72 -24.41 1.67
C GLY A 103 -4.08 -24.17 0.30
N THR A 104 -4.48 -24.92 -0.73
CA THR A 104 -3.98 -24.76 -2.10
C THR A 104 -4.48 -23.47 -2.73
N ILE A 105 -5.76 -23.12 -2.52
CA ILE A 105 -6.35 -21.89 -3.05
C ILE A 105 -5.67 -20.68 -2.42
N PHE A 106 -5.62 -20.64 -1.08
CA PHE A 106 -4.96 -19.55 -0.35
C PHE A 106 -3.48 -19.44 -0.70
N GLY A 107 -2.77 -20.57 -0.81
CA GLY A 107 -1.37 -20.60 -1.24
C GLY A 107 -1.16 -20.01 -2.63
N THR A 108 -2.05 -20.32 -3.58
CA THR A 108 -1.98 -19.79 -4.96
C THR A 108 -2.26 -18.28 -5.00
N LEU A 109 -3.24 -17.80 -4.22
CA LEU A 109 -3.53 -16.38 -4.07
C LEU A 109 -2.33 -15.64 -3.48
N MET A 110 -1.74 -16.15 -2.41
CA MET A 110 -0.57 -15.55 -1.76
C MET A 110 0.65 -15.55 -2.67
N LEU A 111 0.89 -16.62 -3.43
CA LEU A 111 1.97 -16.67 -4.41
C LEU A 111 1.81 -15.57 -5.47
N SER A 112 0.58 -15.37 -5.97
CA SER A 112 0.27 -14.32 -6.93
C SER A 112 0.50 -12.93 -6.33
N SER A 113 0.08 -12.71 -5.09
CA SER A 113 0.29 -11.45 -4.36
C SER A 113 1.78 -11.15 -4.13
N ILE A 114 2.58 -12.15 -3.75
CA ILE A 114 4.03 -11.99 -3.55
C ILE A 114 4.73 -11.72 -4.88
N ALA A 115 4.32 -12.41 -5.96
CA ALA A 115 4.84 -12.15 -7.30
C ALA A 115 4.56 -10.70 -7.72
N GLY A 116 3.36 -10.17 -7.46
CA GLY A 116 3.03 -8.75 -7.63
C GLY A 116 3.92 -7.83 -6.78
N GLY A 117 4.09 -8.15 -5.49
CA GLY A 117 4.94 -7.38 -4.58
C GLY A 117 6.43 -7.36 -4.97
N ALA A 118 6.93 -8.41 -5.62
CA ALA A 118 8.29 -8.49 -6.13
C ALA A 118 8.46 -7.77 -7.47
N THR A 119 7.49 -7.90 -8.38
CA THR A 119 7.53 -7.28 -9.71
C THR A 119 7.29 -5.77 -9.67
N GLY A 120 6.44 -5.28 -8.77
CA GLY A 120 6.10 -3.85 -8.66
C GLY A 120 7.31 -2.91 -8.52
N PRO A 121 8.20 -3.10 -7.52
CA PRO A 121 9.40 -2.28 -7.37
C PRO A 121 10.35 -2.36 -8.56
N TRP A 122 10.47 -3.54 -9.19
CA TRP A 122 11.31 -3.73 -10.37
C TRP A 122 10.78 -2.96 -11.58
N VAL A 123 9.47 -3.07 -11.87
CA VAL A 123 8.81 -2.29 -12.93
C VAL A 123 8.92 -0.79 -12.65
N THR A 124 8.69 -0.37 -11.40
CA THR A 124 8.83 1.04 -10.99
C THR A 124 10.25 1.55 -11.21
N GLY A 125 11.27 0.75 -10.89
CA GLY A 125 12.68 1.09 -11.14
C GLY A 125 12.99 1.20 -12.63
N ALA A 126 12.57 0.22 -13.43
CA ALA A 126 12.77 0.24 -14.88
C ALA A 126 12.09 1.45 -15.55
N LEU A 127 10.89 1.82 -15.11
CA LEU A 127 10.20 3.03 -15.57
C LEU A 127 10.96 4.30 -15.15
N HIS A 128 11.50 4.36 -13.94
CA HIS A 128 12.34 5.47 -13.49
C HIS A 128 13.61 5.60 -14.33
N ASP A 129 14.30 4.49 -14.61
CA ASP A 129 15.54 4.49 -15.41
C ASP A 129 15.31 4.98 -16.84
N VAL A 130 14.16 4.68 -17.44
CA VAL A 130 13.80 5.09 -18.82
C VAL A 130 13.25 6.51 -18.88
N THR A 131 12.39 6.89 -17.94
CA THR A 131 11.67 8.18 -17.98
C THR A 131 12.35 9.29 -17.19
N GLY A 132 13.29 8.94 -16.30
CA GLY A 132 13.89 9.84 -15.32
C GLY A 132 12.95 10.29 -14.21
N SER A 133 11.72 9.75 -14.13
CA SER A 133 10.71 10.18 -13.15
C SER A 133 9.86 9.00 -12.65
N TYR A 134 9.35 9.13 -11.42
CA TYR A 134 8.42 8.16 -10.83
C TYR A 134 6.95 8.43 -11.19
N THR A 135 6.64 9.55 -11.84
CA THR A 135 5.27 9.99 -12.14
C THR A 135 4.45 8.93 -12.89
N LEU A 136 5.03 8.33 -13.93
CA LEU A 136 4.35 7.31 -14.73
C LEU A 136 4.05 6.04 -13.90
N ALA A 137 5.02 5.60 -13.09
CA ALA A 137 4.86 4.43 -12.24
C ALA A 137 3.75 4.64 -11.19
N PHE A 138 3.67 5.83 -10.58
CA PHE A 138 2.60 6.14 -9.63
C PHE A 138 1.23 6.23 -10.29
N TRP A 139 1.11 6.78 -11.50
CA TRP A 139 -0.17 6.77 -12.22
C TRP A 139 -0.66 5.37 -12.56
N ILE A 140 0.25 4.47 -12.96
CA ILE A 140 -0.08 3.06 -13.17
C ILE A 140 -0.54 2.44 -11.85
N ALA A 141 0.15 2.71 -10.74
CA ALA A 141 -0.21 2.18 -9.43
C ALA A 141 -1.56 2.68 -8.91
N VAL A 142 -2.01 3.89 -9.29
CA VAL A 142 -3.35 4.42 -8.96
C VAL A 142 -4.46 3.68 -9.74
N GLY A 143 -4.16 3.20 -10.95
CA GLY A 143 -5.14 2.56 -11.82
C GLY A 143 -5.32 1.05 -11.60
N CYS A 144 -4.51 0.43 -10.75
CA CYS A 144 -4.56 -0.99 -10.40
C CYS A 144 -5.42 -1.23 -9.16
#